data_AF-A0A0N4V387-F1
#
_entry.id   AF-A0A0N4V387-F1
#
_cell.length_a   1.000
_cell.length_b   1.000
_cell.length_c   1.000
_cell.angle_alpha   90.00
_cell.angle_beta   90.00
_cell.angle_gamma   90.00
#
_symmetry.space_group_name_H-M   'P 1'
#
loop_
_entity.id
_entity.type
_entity.pdbx_description
1 polymer ?
#
loop_
_entity_poly.entity_id
_entity_poly.type
_entity_poly.pdbx_seq_one_letter_code
_entity_poly.pdbx_strand_id
1 'polypeptide(L)'
;MLRHPHSNTGVMFAIGDDIVEEVLRFEDPYRSFFYGDSVIEDGSFTLLCEIHPMFLVVPYLLKHAQGCFVPLDQIIVDDEFPAIFMLLENPKLQKALYIACNHKIVYEKTVWQYDEQLLLKWLEQRFERLKKSLLENASLHKAIQEDVRIVSSVKFLDIVLRRYTYSVLCDYIPQSLSLPLKTYLDIQDPDPLKENQVSGDKRKLDDSGEIESYYDPAAKQRKPAALSTAQKKLAAAIYVWRISTYRVRKSIFLKQMWTGNPIRFAASRIPHATRGLNEPTPYGKRMDRLRRRIFSEVVTPTDVKSMKVVRVMSAEPLEQQDDKKVTYYPNLPMFHYLSKLLRLHGLFFDDHIIWRQVQQQLKTNRGKIVCPVIGQGKRAQIRESKK
;
A
#
# COMPACT_ATOMS: atom_id res chain seq x y z
N MET A 1 -21.42 17.32 -6.85
CA MET A 1 -22.05 16.19 -7.57
C MET A 1 -22.53 16.71 -8.91
N LEU A 2 -22.17 16.03 -10.00
CA LEU A 2 -22.66 16.30 -11.35
C LEU A 2 -23.19 15.01 -11.97
N ARG A 3 -23.91 15.09 -13.09
CA ARG A 3 -24.33 13.89 -13.84
C ARG A 3 -23.16 13.26 -14.58
N HIS A 4 -23.06 11.95 -14.49
CA HIS A 4 -22.16 11.16 -15.32
C HIS A 4 -22.66 11.16 -16.79
N PRO A 5 -21.80 11.46 -17.78
CA PRO A 5 -22.22 11.64 -19.18
C PRO A 5 -22.95 10.45 -19.82
N HIS A 6 -22.59 9.22 -19.44
CA HIS A 6 -23.17 8.01 -20.01
C HIS A 6 -24.42 7.52 -19.26
N SER A 7 -24.35 7.46 -17.92
CA SER A 7 -25.37 6.83 -17.08
C SER A 7 -26.39 7.81 -16.50
N ASN A 8 -26.14 9.13 -16.62
CA ASN A 8 -26.94 10.21 -16.02
C ASN A 8 -27.08 10.13 -14.49
N THR A 9 -26.30 9.27 -13.83
CA THR A 9 -26.27 9.13 -12.37
C THR A 9 -25.43 10.25 -11.74
N GLY A 10 -25.70 10.58 -10.48
CA GLY A 10 -24.92 11.57 -9.74
C GLY A 10 -23.56 11.01 -9.34
N VAL A 11 -22.48 11.65 -9.81
CA VAL A 11 -21.08 11.30 -9.51
C VAL A 11 -20.34 12.51 -8.92
N MET A 12 -19.30 12.25 -8.14
CA MET A 12 -18.44 13.28 -7.56
C MET A 12 -17.40 13.76 -8.56
N PHE A 13 -17.31 15.08 -8.72
CA PHE A 13 -16.30 15.76 -9.50
C PHE A 13 -15.67 16.86 -8.65
N ALA A 14 -14.36 17.01 -8.75
CA ALA A 14 -13.64 18.18 -8.27
C ALA A 14 -13.50 19.18 -9.44
N ILE A 15 -13.94 20.41 -9.23
CA ILE A 15 -13.92 21.47 -10.26
C ILE A 15 -13.00 22.56 -9.75
N GLY A 16 -11.86 22.72 -10.42
CA GLY A 16 -10.99 23.88 -10.29
C GLY A 16 -11.18 24.84 -11.47
N ASP A 17 -10.45 25.95 -11.45
CA ASP A 17 -10.57 27.03 -12.44
C ASP A 17 -10.33 26.52 -13.88
N ASP A 18 -9.30 25.69 -14.07
CA ASP A 18 -8.89 25.16 -15.37
C ASP A 18 -9.04 23.63 -15.51
N ILE A 19 -9.19 22.91 -14.40
CA ILE A 19 -9.11 21.45 -14.37
C ILE A 19 -10.40 20.91 -13.75
N VAL A 20 -10.96 19.89 -14.40
CA VAL A 20 -12.10 19.13 -13.89
C VAL A 20 -11.61 17.70 -13.68
N GLU A 21 -11.80 17.17 -12.48
CA GLU A 21 -11.33 15.85 -12.11
C GLU A 21 -12.51 15.00 -11.65
N GLU A 22 -12.61 13.78 -12.16
CA GLU A 22 -13.52 12.77 -11.66
C GLU A 22 -12.93 12.11 -10.41
N VAL A 23 -13.79 11.92 -9.42
CA VAL A 23 -13.44 11.27 -8.16
C VAL A 23 -13.78 9.79 -8.26
N LEU A 24 -12.79 8.96 -8.61
CA LEU A 24 -12.94 7.51 -8.72
C LEU A 24 -12.60 6.83 -7.40
N ARG A 25 -13.55 6.10 -6.81
CA ARG A 25 -13.32 5.33 -5.59
C ARG A 25 -13.16 3.85 -5.92
N PHE A 26 -12.03 3.27 -5.51
CA PHE A 26 -11.74 1.85 -5.64
C PHE A 26 -12.01 1.16 -4.32
N GLU A 27 -13.05 0.34 -4.27
CA GLU A 27 -13.43 -0.44 -3.09
C GLU A 27 -13.17 -1.92 -3.34
N ASP A 28 -12.27 -2.51 -2.55
CA ASP A 28 -11.98 -3.94 -2.58
C ASP A 28 -12.35 -4.54 -1.21
N PRO A 29 -13.12 -5.65 -1.17
CA PRO A 29 -13.79 -6.12 0.05
C PRO A 29 -12.84 -6.60 1.17
N TYR A 30 -11.58 -6.89 0.85
CA TYR A 30 -10.60 -7.44 1.79
C TYR A 30 -9.28 -6.68 1.77
N ARG A 31 -9.35 -5.34 1.86
CA ARG A 31 -8.18 -4.47 1.86
C ARG A 31 -8.19 -3.52 3.06
N SER A 32 -7.00 -3.22 3.58
CA SER A 32 -6.76 -2.24 4.65
C SER A 32 -5.44 -1.52 4.38
N PHE A 33 -5.26 -0.32 4.91
CA PHE A 33 -3.98 0.39 4.84
C PHE A 33 -3.24 0.34 6.17
N PHE A 34 -1.92 0.17 6.11
CA PHE A 34 -1.04 0.49 7.22
C PHE A 34 -0.54 1.92 7.07
N TYR A 35 -0.76 2.75 8.08
CA TYR A 35 -0.33 4.13 8.11
C TYR A 35 0.39 4.44 9.42
N GLY A 36 1.74 4.50 9.35
CA GLY A 36 2.59 4.55 10.53
C GLY A 36 2.36 3.33 11.43
N ASP A 37 2.07 3.58 12.71
CA ASP A 37 1.76 2.56 13.71
C ASP A 37 0.25 2.20 13.79
N SER A 38 -0.54 2.66 12.83
CA SER A 38 -2.00 2.47 12.80
C SER A 38 -2.47 1.67 11.59
N VAL A 39 -3.63 1.03 11.73
CA VAL A 39 -4.30 0.27 10.66
C VAL A 39 -5.61 0.97 10.32
N ILE A 40 -5.77 1.36 9.06
CA ILE A 40 -7.03 1.87 8.50
C ILE A 40 -7.78 0.68 7.94
N GLU A 41 -8.91 0.34 8.57
CA GLU A 41 -9.77 -0.77 8.15
C GLU A 41 -10.28 -0.60 6.72
N ASP A 42 -10.67 0.62 6.35
CA ASP A 42 -11.06 0.95 4.98
C ASP A 42 -9.83 1.00 4.08
N GLY A 43 -9.64 -0.05 3.28
CA GLY A 43 -8.62 -0.12 2.24
C GLY A 43 -9.02 0.51 0.91
N SER A 44 -10.17 1.20 0.85
CA SER A 44 -10.57 1.93 -0.35
C SER A 44 -9.73 3.17 -0.53
N PHE A 45 -9.35 3.45 -1.78
CA PHE A 45 -8.63 4.67 -2.13
C PHE A 45 -9.38 5.42 -3.22
N THR A 46 -9.18 6.72 -3.24
CA THR A 46 -9.80 7.63 -4.19
C THR A 46 -8.73 8.18 -5.12
N LEU A 47 -8.99 8.11 -6.42
CA LEU A 47 -8.19 8.75 -7.46
C LEU A 47 -8.93 9.97 -7.99
N LEU A 48 -8.16 11.01 -8.27
CA LEU A 48 -8.60 12.18 -9.01
C LEU A 48 -8.08 12.03 -10.43
N CYS A 49 -9.00 11.92 -11.39
CA CYS A 49 -8.66 11.71 -12.79
C CYS A 49 -9.15 12.89 -13.62
N GLU A 50 -8.25 13.58 -14.30
CA GLU A 50 -8.62 14.72 -15.14
C GLU A 50 -9.56 14.30 -16.29
N ILE A 51 -10.70 14.98 -16.39
CA ILE A 51 -11.68 14.81 -17.46
C ILE A 51 -11.82 16.11 -18.24
N HIS A 52 -12.00 15.98 -19.55
CA HIS A 52 -12.26 17.13 -20.39
C HIS A 52 -13.70 17.64 -20.14
N PRO A 53 -13.91 18.93 -19.76
CA PRO A 53 -15.22 19.45 -19.35
C PRO A 53 -16.30 19.31 -20.42
N MET A 54 -15.91 19.30 -21.70
CA MET A 54 -16.82 19.06 -22.83
C MET A 54 -17.68 17.79 -22.64
N PHE A 55 -17.13 16.68 -22.14
CA PHE A 55 -17.90 15.43 -21.96
C PHE A 55 -19.08 15.59 -21.00
N LEU A 56 -18.96 16.46 -19.98
CA LEU A 56 -20.03 16.78 -19.05
C LEU A 56 -21.12 17.64 -19.70
N VAL A 57 -20.77 18.45 -20.70
CA VAL A 57 -21.67 19.39 -21.37
C VAL A 57 -22.41 18.76 -22.57
N VAL A 58 -21.83 17.73 -23.22
CA VAL A 58 -22.47 17.02 -24.36
C VAL A 58 -23.92 16.61 -24.07
N PRO A 59 -24.27 15.96 -22.93
CA PRO A 59 -25.64 15.58 -22.64
C PRO A 59 -26.63 16.76 -22.59
N TYR A 60 -26.17 17.94 -22.17
CA TYR A 60 -26.99 19.16 -22.11
C TYR A 60 -27.16 19.80 -23.48
N LEU A 61 -26.11 19.82 -24.31
CA LEU A 61 -26.18 20.26 -25.70
C LEU A 61 -27.21 19.43 -26.48
N LEU A 62 -27.20 18.11 -26.28
CA LEU A 62 -28.18 17.21 -26.89
C LEU A 62 -29.61 17.43 -26.40
N LYS A 63 -29.82 17.97 -25.19
CA LYS A 63 -31.16 18.23 -24.65
C LYS A 63 -31.72 19.59 -25.06
N HIS A 64 -30.90 20.63 -24.98
CA HIS A 64 -31.37 22.03 -25.07
C HIS A 64 -31.03 22.73 -26.38
N ALA A 65 -30.01 22.28 -27.13
CA ALA A 65 -29.49 22.98 -28.31
C ALA A 65 -29.79 22.29 -29.65
N GLN A 66 -30.75 21.35 -29.68
CA GLN A 66 -31.19 20.72 -30.92
C GLN A 66 -31.98 21.72 -31.79
N GLY A 67 -31.41 22.13 -32.92
CA GLY A 67 -32.11 22.96 -33.92
C GLY A 67 -32.28 24.45 -33.57
N CYS A 68 -31.87 24.89 -32.38
CA CYS A 68 -31.96 26.29 -31.95
C CYS A 68 -30.61 26.84 -31.47
N PHE A 69 -30.40 28.14 -31.67
CA PHE A 69 -29.26 28.86 -31.09
C PHE A 69 -29.61 29.32 -29.69
N VAL A 70 -28.90 28.80 -28.69
CA VAL A 70 -29.16 29.03 -27.27
C VAL A 70 -27.87 29.51 -26.60
N PRO A 71 -27.90 30.51 -25.71
CA PRO A 71 -26.72 30.93 -24.96
C PRO A 71 -26.30 29.88 -23.93
N LEU A 72 -25.01 29.85 -23.58
CA LEU A 72 -24.44 28.76 -22.77
C LEU A 72 -25.02 28.66 -21.35
N ASP A 73 -25.37 29.81 -20.78
CA ASP A 73 -26.04 29.94 -19.48
C ASP A 73 -27.41 29.24 -19.42
N GLN A 74 -28.10 29.12 -20.56
CA GLN A 74 -29.38 28.42 -20.67
C GLN A 74 -29.23 26.94 -21.05
N ILE A 75 -28.09 26.54 -21.62
CA ILE A 75 -27.80 25.14 -21.96
C ILE A 75 -27.36 24.38 -20.70
N ILE A 76 -26.47 24.97 -19.89
CA ILE A 76 -25.87 24.33 -18.73
C ILE A 76 -26.73 24.58 -17.48
N VAL A 77 -27.95 24.06 -17.51
CA VAL A 77 -28.92 24.16 -16.40
C VAL A 77 -29.34 22.76 -15.96
N ASP A 78 -29.24 22.50 -14.66
CA ASP A 78 -29.74 21.27 -14.04
C ASP A 78 -30.33 21.57 -12.67
N ASP A 79 -31.63 21.26 -12.51
CA ASP A 79 -32.36 21.48 -11.26
C ASP A 79 -31.87 20.55 -10.13
N GLU A 80 -31.43 19.34 -10.47
CA GLU A 80 -30.94 18.36 -9.48
C GLU A 80 -29.47 18.60 -9.12
N PHE A 81 -28.68 19.14 -10.06
CA PHE A 81 -27.23 19.35 -9.91
C PHE A 81 -26.78 20.75 -10.33
N PRO A 82 -27.08 21.79 -9.54
CA PRO A 82 -26.80 23.19 -9.90
C PRO A 82 -25.31 23.54 -9.99
N ALA A 83 -24.44 22.70 -9.40
CA ALA A 83 -22.99 22.87 -9.41
C ALA A 83 -22.38 22.88 -10.83
N ILE A 84 -23.12 22.43 -11.85
CA ILE A 84 -22.64 22.43 -13.23
C ILE A 84 -22.38 23.85 -13.77
N PHE A 85 -23.04 24.87 -13.20
CA PHE A 85 -22.87 26.26 -13.57
C PHE A 85 -21.42 26.75 -13.44
N MET A 86 -20.63 26.15 -12.52
CA MET A 86 -19.21 26.47 -12.36
C MET A 86 -18.37 26.17 -13.62
N LEU A 87 -18.85 25.32 -14.52
CA LEU A 87 -18.14 25.00 -15.77
C LEU A 87 -18.21 26.12 -16.82
N LEU A 88 -19.11 27.11 -16.66
CA LEU A 88 -19.26 28.22 -17.60
C LEU A 88 -17.98 29.07 -17.74
N GLU A 89 -17.25 29.21 -16.65
CA GLU A 89 -16.03 30.02 -16.57
C GLU A 89 -14.80 29.27 -17.13
N ASN A 90 -14.91 27.96 -17.39
CA ASN A 90 -13.75 27.15 -17.75
C ASN A 90 -13.26 27.45 -19.19
N PRO A 91 -12.01 27.89 -19.38
CA PRO A 91 -11.51 28.27 -20.69
C PRO A 91 -11.32 27.07 -21.63
N LYS A 92 -11.07 25.86 -21.11
CA LYS A 92 -10.95 24.64 -21.92
C LYS A 92 -12.30 24.26 -22.53
N LEU A 93 -13.39 24.50 -21.81
CA LEU A 93 -14.74 24.27 -22.33
C LEU A 93 -15.03 25.21 -23.49
N GLN A 94 -14.80 26.51 -23.31
CA GLN A 94 -15.06 27.52 -24.35
C GLN A 94 -14.29 27.20 -25.65
N LYS A 95 -12.99 26.89 -25.54
CA LYS A 95 -12.18 26.48 -26.70
C LYS A 95 -12.73 25.25 -27.41
N ALA A 96 -13.24 24.26 -26.66
CA ALA A 96 -13.82 23.06 -27.24
C ALA A 96 -15.17 23.32 -27.91
N LEU A 97 -16.01 24.20 -27.35
CA LEU A 97 -17.29 24.58 -27.94
C LEU A 97 -17.11 25.23 -29.32
N TYR A 98 -16.10 26.09 -29.50
CA TYR A 98 -15.78 26.68 -30.81
C TYR A 98 -15.43 25.66 -31.89
N ILE A 99 -14.95 24.48 -31.51
CA ILE A 99 -14.59 23.41 -32.44
C ILE A 99 -15.76 22.45 -32.66
N ALA A 100 -16.52 22.15 -31.60
CA ALA A 100 -17.52 21.09 -31.58
C ALA A 100 -18.96 21.55 -31.88
N CYS A 101 -19.24 22.85 -31.87
CA CYS A 101 -20.60 23.39 -32.05
C CYS A 101 -20.64 24.57 -33.03
N ASN A 102 -21.80 24.77 -33.64
CA ASN A 102 -22.06 25.98 -34.43
C ASN A 102 -22.24 27.16 -33.47
N HIS A 103 -21.62 28.29 -33.78
CA HIS A 103 -21.68 29.49 -32.95
C HIS A 103 -22.06 30.71 -33.77
N LYS A 104 -22.81 31.61 -33.15
CA LYS A 104 -23.12 32.95 -33.68
C LYS A 104 -22.94 33.97 -32.56
N ILE A 105 -22.50 35.17 -32.93
CA ILE A 105 -22.38 36.29 -31.98
C ILE A 105 -23.58 37.20 -32.22
N VAL A 106 -24.39 37.40 -31.18
CA VAL A 106 -25.60 38.22 -31.22
C VAL A 106 -25.57 39.16 -30.01
N TYR A 107 -25.52 40.49 -30.25
CA TYR A 107 -25.46 41.51 -29.19
C TYR A 107 -24.42 41.19 -28.09
N GLU A 108 -23.17 40.96 -28.50
CA GLU A 108 -22.03 40.66 -27.60
C GLU A 108 -22.11 39.32 -26.84
N LYS A 109 -23.15 38.51 -27.04
CA LYS A 109 -23.26 37.16 -26.48
C LYS A 109 -23.04 36.09 -27.56
N THR A 110 -22.31 35.04 -27.21
CA THR A 110 -22.16 33.86 -28.06
C THR A 110 -23.32 32.90 -27.81
N VAL A 111 -24.05 32.59 -28.88
CA VAL A 111 -25.10 31.58 -28.89
C VAL A 111 -24.60 30.34 -29.62
N TRP A 112 -24.95 29.18 -29.09
CA TRP A 112 -24.46 27.88 -29.52
C TRP A 112 -25.60 27.03 -30.07
N GLN A 113 -25.31 26.24 -31.09
CA GLN A 113 -26.22 25.26 -31.66
C GLN A 113 -25.49 23.92 -31.79
N TYR A 114 -26.18 22.84 -31.41
CA TYR A 114 -25.67 21.49 -31.58
C TYR A 114 -25.58 21.14 -33.08
N ASP A 115 -24.42 20.64 -33.50
CA ASP A 115 -24.18 20.08 -34.82
C ASP A 115 -23.49 18.72 -34.65
N GLU A 116 -24.11 17.68 -35.19
CA GLU A 116 -23.63 16.31 -35.08
C GLU A 116 -22.29 16.13 -35.79
N GLN A 117 -22.08 16.75 -36.96
CA GLN A 117 -20.85 16.54 -37.75
C GLN A 117 -19.62 17.13 -37.06
N LEU A 118 -19.76 18.34 -36.51
CA LEU A 118 -18.68 19.01 -35.78
C LEU A 118 -18.34 18.29 -34.48
N LEU A 119 -19.35 17.80 -33.76
CA LEU A 119 -19.12 17.02 -32.54
C LEU A 119 -18.42 15.70 -32.85
N LEU A 120 -18.86 14.98 -33.89
CA LEU A 120 -18.21 13.73 -34.32
C LEU A 120 -16.75 13.95 -34.72
N LYS A 121 -16.45 15.03 -35.45
CA LYS A 121 -15.07 15.41 -35.79
C LYS A 121 -14.23 15.72 -34.54
N TRP A 122 -14.81 16.38 -33.54
CA TRP A 122 -14.12 16.62 -32.27
C TRP A 122 -13.87 15.32 -31.50
N LEU A 123 -14.85 14.40 -31.48
CA LEU A 123 -14.73 13.09 -30.84
C LEU A 123 -13.67 12.21 -31.53
N GLU A 124 -13.58 12.25 -32.86
CA GLU A 124 -12.55 11.55 -33.64
C GLU A 124 -11.13 11.97 -33.23
N GLN A 125 -10.90 13.28 -33.05
CA GLN A 125 -9.60 13.77 -32.57
C GLN A 125 -9.27 13.27 -31.16
N ARG A 126 -10.28 13.14 -30.30
CA ARG A 126 -10.10 12.58 -28.94
C ARG A 126 -9.87 11.08 -28.96
N PHE A 127 -10.57 10.36 -29.84
CA PHE A 127 -10.37 8.93 -30.07
C PHE A 127 -8.94 8.63 -30.52
N GLU A 128 -8.41 9.36 -31.50
CA GLU A 128 -7.02 9.18 -31.96
C GLU A 128 -5.99 9.52 -30.88
N ARG A 129 -6.25 10.55 -30.06
CA ARG A 129 -5.40 10.87 -28.91
C ARG A 129 -5.42 9.76 -27.86
N LEU A 130 -6.59 9.23 -27.55
CA LEU A 130 -6.77 8.12 -26.60
C LEU A 130 -6.03 6.87 -27.11
N LYS A 131 -6.22 6.52 -28.39
CA LYS A 131 -5.55 5.39 -29.05
C LYS A 131 -4.03 5.48 -28.95
N LYS A 132 -3.44 6.64 -29.26
CA LYS A 132 -2.00 6.86 -29.12
C LYS A 132 -1.54 6.70 -27.67
N SER A 133 -2.29 7.27 -26.71
CA SER A 133 -1.94 7.20 -25.29
C SER A 133 -1.98 5.77 -24.74
N LEU A 134 -2.88 4.91 -25.22
CA LEU A 134 -2.95 3.50 -24.80
C LEU A 134 -1.78 2.68 -25.33
N LEU A 135 -1.27 3.01 -26.52
CA LEU A 135 -0.09 2.37 -27.09
C LEU A 135 1.18 2.75 -26.33
N GLU A 136 1.35 4.04 -26.03
CA GLU A 136 2.53 4.56 -25.34
C GLU A 136 2.65 4.07 -23.89
N ASN A 137 1.53 4.01 -23.16
CA ASN A 137 1.52 3.72 -21.73
C ASN A 137 1.44 2.21 -21.39
N ALA A 138 1.51 1.32 -22.38
CA ALA A 138 1.44 -0.14 -22.21
C ALA A 138 0.29 -0.63 -21.31
N SER A 139 -0.80 0.13 -21.19
CA SER A 139 -1.94 -0.11 -20.30
C SER A 139 -2.93 -1.14 -20.86
N LEU A 140 -2.52 -1.88 -21.88
CA LEU A 140 -3.34 -2.90 -22.53
C LEU A 140 -3.33 -4.20 -21.72
N HIS A 141 -4.50 -4.84 -21.64
CA HIS A 141 -4.63 -6.14 -21.00
C HIS A 141 -3.68 -7.17 -21.64
N LYS A 142 -3.15 -8.12 -20.85
CA LYS A 142 -2.17 -9.13 -21.33
C LYS A 142 -2.64 -9.89 -22.57
N ALA A 143 -3.92 -10.24 -22.64
CA ALA A 143 -4.52 -10.87 -23.82
C ALA A 143 -4.35 -10.03 -25.11
N ILE A 144 -4.52 -8.70 -25.02
CA ILE A 144 -4.34 -7.79 -26.15
C ILE A 144 -2.84 -7.68 -26.50
N GLN A 145 -1.96 -7.66 -25.49
CA GLN A 145 -0.50 -7.65 -25.71
C GLN A 145 0.05 -8.97 -26.28
N GLU A 146 -0.53 -10.11 -25.92
CA GLU A 146 -0.18 -11.43 -26.45
C GLU A 146 -0.63 -11.58 -27.91
N ASP A 147 -1.83 -11.12 -28.24
CA ASP A 147 -2.30 -11.03 -29.63
C ASP A 147 -1.42 -10.10 -30.48
N VAL A 148 -0.96 -8.98 -29.91
CA VAL A 148 0.01 -8.06 -30.54
C VAL A 148 1.34 -8.75 -30.87
N ARG A 149 1.77 -9.73 -30.07
CA ARG A 149 3.04 -10.47 -30.28
C ARG A 149 2.90 -11.66 -31.23
N ILE A 150 1.72 -12.28 -31.28
CA ILE A 150 1.47 -13.51 -32.05
C ILE A 150 1.03 -13.20 -33.48
N VAL A 151 0.36 -12.07 -33.73
CA VAL A 151 -0.23 -11.77 -35.04
C VAL A 151 0.73 -10.96 -35.91
N SER A 152 1.26 -11.60 -36.95
CA SER A 152 2.12 -11.00 -38.00
C SER A 152 1.46 -9.91 -38.86
N SER A 153 0.18 -9.60 -38.62
CA SER A 153 -0.62 -8.68 -39.42
C SER A 153 -0.95 -7.40 -38.66
N VAL A 154 -0.25 -6.31 -38.98
CA VAL A 154 -0.47 -4.94 -38.47
C VAL A 154 -1.95 -4.51 -38.51
N LYS A 155 -2.71 -5.01 -39.49
CA LYS A 155 -4.14 -4.69 -39.68
C LYS A 155 -5.05 -5.24 -38.58
N PHE A 156 -4.77 -6.42 -38.03
CA PHE A 156 -5.64 -7.05 -37.02
C PHE A 156 -5.50 -6.34 -35.65
N LEU A 157 -4.27 -5.98 -35.30
CA LEU A 157 -3.97 -5.21 -34.09
C LEU A 157 -4.70 -3.86 -34.09
N ASP A 158 -4.74 -3.17 -35.24
CA ASP A 158 -5.46 -1.90 -35.36
C ASP A 158 -6.96 -2.06 -35.12
N ILE A 159 -7.57 -3.17 -35.57
CA ILE A 159 -9.00 -3.46 -35.37
C ILE A 159 -9.30 -3.70 -33.89
N VAL A 160 -8.52 -4.53 -33.20
CA VAL A 160 -8.70 -4.83 -31.77
C VAL A 160 -8.51 -3.56 -30.94
N LEU A 161 -7.48 -2.77 -31.24
CA LEU A 161 -7.19 -1.52 -30.54
C LEU A 161 -8.32 -0.48 -30.74
N ARG A 162 -8.85 -0.36 -31.97
CA ARG A 162 -10.00 0.53 -32.26
C ARG A 162 -11.25 0.15 -31.47
N ARG A 163 -11.51 -1.15 -31.27
CA ARG A 163 -12.63 -1.62 -30.45
C ARG A 163 -12.46 -1.25 -28.98
N TYR A 164 -11.27 -1.50 -28.44
CA TYR A 164 -10.99 -1.23 -27.03
C TYR A 164 -11.03 0.28 -26.72
N THR A 165 -10.38 1.08 -27.56
CA THR A 165 -10.41 2.56 -27.46
C THR A 165 -11.83 3.11 -27.53
N TYR A 166 -12.67 2.56 -28.41
CA TYR A 166 -14.07 2.95 -28.51
C TYR A 166 -14.85 2.58 -27.25
N SER A 167 -14.64 1.39 -26.69
CA SER A 167 -15.30 0.97 -25.44
C SER A 167 -15.01 1.95 -24.30
N VAL A 168 -13.75 2.33 -24.10
CA VAL A 168 -13.36 3.30 -23.05
C VAL A 168 -14.00 4.66 -23.29
N LEU A 169 -14.08 5.09 -24.55
CA LEU A 169 -14.67 6.37 -24.91
C LEU A 169 -16.21 6.37 -24.76
N CYS A 170 -16.87 5.24 -24.99
CA CYS A 170 -18.31 5.08 -24.79
C CYS A 170 -18.75 5.26 -23.34
N ASP A 171 -17.89 4.92 -22.38
CA ASP A 171 -18.17 5.09 -20.96
C ASP A 171 -18.37 6.57 -20.58
N TYR A 172 -17.84 7.51 -21.37
CA TYR A 172 -17.94 8.96 -21.13
C TYR A 172 -18.82 9.70 -22.15
N ILE A 173 -19.59 8.97 -22.96
CA ILE A 173 -20.47 9.56 -23.99
C ILE A 173 -21.91 9.10 -23.78
N PRO A 174 -22.90 9.97 -24.02
CA PRO A 174 -24.31 9.58 -23.94
C PRO A 174 -24.64 8.49 -24.96
N GLN A 175 -25.49 7.54 -24.56
CA GLN A 175 -25.83 6.36 -25.36
C GLN A 175 -26.36 6.70 -26.76
N SER A 176 -27.03 7.85 -26.92
CA SER A 176 -27.55 8.34 -28.20
C SER A 176 -26.45 8.57 -29.25
N LEU A 177 -25.23 8.92 -28.84
CA LEU A 177 -24.10 9.19 -29.74
C LEU A 177 -23.22 7.96 -30.01
N SER A 178 -23.43 6.85 -29.29
CA SER A 178 -22.64 5.64 -29.47
C SER A 178 -22.79 5.08 -30.90
N LEU A 179 -24.02 4.90 -31.38
CA LEU A 179 -24.28 4.34 -32.72
C LEU A 179 -23.76 5.24 -33.86
N PRO A 180 -24.07 6.57 -33.91
CA PRO A 180 -23.52 7.46 -34.92
C PRO A 180 -21.99 7.48 -34.95
N LEU A 181 -21.36 7.47 -33.76
CA LEU A 181 -19.91 7.46 -33.66
C LEU A 181 -19.31 6.14 -34.16
N LYS A 182 -19.96 5.02 -33.85
CA LYS A 182 -19.54 3.69 -34.33
C LYS A 182 -19.55 3.61 -35.85
N THR A 183 -20.59 4.15 -36.48
CA THR A 183 -20.70 4.22 -37.94
C THR A 183 -19.69 5.20 -38.54
N TYR A 184 -19.40 6.30 -37.88
CA TYR A 184 -18.45 7.30 -38.36
C TYR A 184 -16.98 6.82 -38.29
N LEU A 185 -16.63 6.04 -37.26
CA LEU A 185 -15.27 5.52 -37.05
C LEU A 185 -15.00 4.16 -37.73
N ASP A 186 -15.98 3.60 -38.44
CA ASP A 186 -15.92 2.29 -39.10
C ASP A 186 -15.42 1.16 -38.17
N ILE A 187 -15.98 1.07 -36.96
CA ILE A 187 -15.55 0.07 -35.98
C ILE A 187 -16.22 -1.27 -36.29
N GLN A 188 -15.41 -2.23 -36.72
CA GLN A 188 -15.84 -3.59 -36.99
C GLN A 188 -16.21 -4.30 -35.68
N ASP A 189 -17.34 -5.00 -35.61
CA ASP A 189 -17.63 -5.91 -34.51
C ASP A 189 -16.91 -7.27 -34.71
N PRO A 190 -16.59 -8.01 -33.65
CA PRO A 190 -16.09 -9.38 -33.81
C PRO A 190 -17.18 -10.22 -34.49
N ASP A 191 -16.86 -10.80 -35.66
CA ASP A 191 -17.70 -11.83 -36.28
C ASP A 191 -17.71 -13.06 -35.33
N PRO A 192 -18.85 -13.43 -34.70
CA PRO A 192 -18.92 -14.57 -33.79
C PRO A 192 -18.64 -15.92 -34.49
N LEU A 193 -18.47 -15.92 -35.82
CA LEU A 193 -18.26 -17.10 -36.65
C LEU A 193 -16.78 -17.34 -37.04
N LYS A 194 -15.86 -16.41 -36.76
CA LYS A 194 -14.44 -16.54 -37.15
C LYS A 194 -13.50 -16.96 -36.00
N GLU A 195 -13.93 -16.87 -34.75
CA GLU A 195 -13.12 -17.29 -33.58
C GLU A 195 -12.90 -18.81 -33.48
N ASN A 196 -13.72 -19.62 -34.16
CA ASN A 196 -13.64 -21.09 -34.12
C ASN A 196 -12.80 -21.73 -35.24
N GLN A 197 -12.01 -20.96 -36.00
CA GLN A 197 -11.12 -21.49 -37.04
C GLN A 197 -9.65 -21.08 -36.81
N VAL A 198 -9.15 -21.34 -35.59
CA VAL A 198 -7.72 -21.58 -35.41
C VAL A 198 -7.53 -23.10 -35.42
N SER A 199 -6.74 -23.55 -36.39
CA SER A 199 -6.37 -24.93 -36.68
C SER A 199 -6.23 -25.81 -35.44
N GLY A 200 -7.20 -26.71 -35.25
CA GLY A 200 -7.12 -27.81 -34.30
C GLY A 200 -6.09 -28.83 -34.76
N ASP A 201 -4.83 -28.56 -34.48
CA ASP A 201 -3.79 -29.59 -34.53
C ASP A 201 -4.01 -30.52 -33.34
N LYS A 202 -4.66 -31.65 -33.61
CA LYS A 202 -4.88 -32.75 -32.66
C LYS A 202 -3.51 -33.31 -32.25
N ARG A 203 -2.90 -32.74 -31.21
CA ARG A 203 -1.81 -33.41 -30.50
C ARG A 203 -2.40 -34.56 -29.70
N LYS A 204 -2.02 -35.78 -30.09
CA LYS A 204 -2.14 -36.97 -29.24
C LYS A 204 -1.36 -36.69 -27.96
N LEU A 205 -2.03 -36.74 -26.82
CA LEU A 205 -1.37 -36.83 -25.52
C LEU A 205 -1.16 -38.31 -25.22
N ASP A 206 0.12 -38.68 -25.18
CA ASP A 206 0.58 -39.89 -24.49
C ASP A 206 0.60 -39.64 -22.98
N ASP A 207 0.42 -40.75 -22.29
CA ASP A 207 0.14 -40.99 -20.89
C ASP A 207 1.24 -40.50 -19.90
N SER A 208 0.83 -40.38 -18.63
CA SER A 208 1.59 -40.21 -17.38
C SER A 208 1.95 -38.81 -16.85
N GLY A 209 1.42 -38.50 -15.64
CA GLY A 209 1.92 -37.45 -14.74
C GLY A 209 0.84 -36.69 -13.98
N GLU A 210 0.43 -37.20 -12.82
CA GLU A 210 -0.60 -36.69 -11.92
C GLU A 210 -0.27 -35.28 -11.35
N ILE A 211 -1.20 -34.32 -11.50
CA ILE A 211 -1.40 -33.23 -10.53
C ILE A 211 -2.91 -33.11 -10.27
N GLU A 212 -3.27 -33.54 -9.06
CA GLU A 212 -4.59 -33.61 -8.46
C GLU A 212 -5.16 -32.20 -8.23
N SER A 213 -6.25 -31.86 -8.93
CA SER A 213 -7.06 -30.68 -8.64
C SER A 213 -8.31 -31.08 -7.85
N TYR A 214 -8.47 -30.38 -6.74
CA TYR A 214 -9.52 -30.57 -5.75
C TYR A 214 -10.79 -29.86 -6.20
N TYR A 215 -11.88 -30.59 -6.48
CA TYR A 215 -13.27 -30.16 -6.23
C TYR A 215 -14.20 -31.39 -6.21
N ASP A 216 -14.49 -31.88 -5.00
CA ASP A 216 -15.57 -32.84 -4.76
C ASP A 216 -16.94 -32.14 -4.67
N PRO A 217 -17.97 -32.62 -5.38
CA PRO A 217 -19.35 -32.22 -5.15
C PRO A 217 -20.02 -33.10 -4.07
N ALA A 218 -21.09 -32.57 -3.48
CA ALA A 218 -22.07 -33.22 -2.60
C ALA A 218 -21.79 -33.22 -1.08
N ALA A 219 -22.44 -32.28 -0.41
CA ALA A 219 -22.66 -32.26 1.03
C ALA A 219 -23.43 -33.50 1.52
N LYS A 220 -22.77 -34.35 2.33
CA LYS A 220 -23.43 -35.35 3.20
C LYS A 220 -23.55 -34.81 4.62
N GLN A 221 -24.77 -34.69 5.12
CA GLN A 221 -25.09 -34.34 6.51
C GLN A 221 -24.52 -35.40 7.46
N ARG A 222 -23.60 -35.01 8.35
CA ARG A 222 -23.09 -35.89 9.43
C ARG A 222 -23.94 -35.74 10.69
N LYS A 223 -24.45 -36.85 11.22
CA LYS A 223 -25.17 -36.92 12.51
C LYS A 223 -24.23 -36.56 13.68
N PRO A 224 -24.72 -35.93 14.77
CA PRO A 224 -23.88 -35.54 15.90
C PRO A 224 -23.40 -36.76 16.70
N ALA A 225 -22.11 -36.78 17.04
CA ALA A 225 -21.49 -37.83 17.82
C ALA A 225 -21.97 -37.83 19.29
N ALA A 226 -22.21 -39.01 19.85
CA ALA A 226 -22.65 -39.17 21.24
C ALA A 226 -21.53 -38.78 22.24
N LEU A 227 -21.84 -37.90 23.18
CA LEU A 227 -20.93 -37.45 24.24
C LEU A 227 -20.54 -38.60 25.19
N SER A 228 -19.25 -38.66 25.52
CA SER A 228 -18.67 -39.62 26.48
C SER A 228 -19.27 -39.44 27.89
N THR A 229 -19.34 -40.53 28.66
CA THR A 229 -19.83 -40.55 30.05
C THR A 229 -19.11 -39.56 30.97
N ALA A 230 -17.84 -39.24 30.70
CA ALA A 230 -17.08 -38.23 31.42
C ALA A 230 -17.56 -36.80 31.11
N GLN A 231 -17.93 -36.50 29.86
CA GLN A 231 -18.42 -35.19 29.44
C GLN A 231 -19.83 -34.92 29.97
N LYS A 232 -20.67 -35.95 30.10
CA LYS A 232 -22.00 -35.86 30.74
C LYS A 232 -21.92 -35.56 32.24
N LYS A 233 -20.95 -36.17 32.96
CA LYS A 233 -20.72 -35.87 34.39
C LYS A 233 -20.27 -34.43 34.62
N LEU A 234 -19.42 -33.89 33.73
CA LEU A 234 -18.92 -32.51 33.83
C LEU A 234 -20.04 -31.48 33.57
N ALA A 235 -20.91 -31.73 32.57
CA ALA A 235 -22.07 -30.90 32.32
C ALA A 235 -23.08 -30.87 33.48
N ALA A 236 -23.30 -32.03 34.14
CA ALA A 236 -24.16 -32.10 35.32
C ALA A 236 -23.57 -31.34 36.52
N ALA A 237 -22.25 -31.40 36.74
CA ALA A 237 -21.58 -30.66 37.81
C ALA A 237 -21.68 -29.13 37.62
N ILE A 238 -21.58 -28.64 36.37
CA ILE A 238 -21.76 -27.22 36.04
C ILE A 238 -23.19 -26.76 36.36
N TYR A 239 -24.19 -27.60 36.09
CA TYR A 239 -25.59 -27.27 36.35
C TYR A 239 -25.91 -27.16 37.85
N VAL A 240 -25.37 -28.08 38.67
CA VAL A 240 -25.54 -28.07 40.14
C VAL A 240 -24.87 -26.85 40.78
N TRP A 241 -23.69 -26.44 40.31
CA TRP A 241 -23.00 -25.24 40.79
C TRP A 241 -23.77 -23.95 40.46
N ARG A 242 -24.43 -23.92 39.29
CA ARG A 242 -25.24 -22.78 38.84
C ARG A 242 -26.52 -22.60 39.66
N ILE A 243 -27.11 -23.68 40.18
CA ILE A 243 -28.30 -23.62 41.05
C ILE A 243 -27.92 -23.19 42.48
N SER A 244 -26.77 -23.64 42.99
CA SER A 244 -26.28 -23.26 44.33
C SER A 244 -26.01 -21.74 44.44
N THR A 245 -25.42 -21.14 43.41
CA THR A 245 -25.09 -19.70 43.38
C THR A 245 -26.29 -18.77 43.19
N TYR A 246 -27.43 -19.28 42.72
CA TYR A 246 -28.67 -18.51 42.57
C TYR A 246 -29.50 -18.41 43.86
N ARG A 247 -29.29 -19.29 44.85
CA ARG A 247 -30.09 -19.34 46.09
C ARG A 247 -29.63 -18.35 47.17
N VAL A 248 -28.40 -17.85 47.10
CA VAL A 248 -27.80 -16.98 48.13
C VAL A 248 -27.97 -15.48 47.83
N ARG A 249 -28.25 -15.08 46.58
CA ARG A 249 -28.28 -13.66 46.18
C ARG A 249 -29.65 -12.97 46.24
N LYS A 250 -30.73 -13.67 46.61
CA LYS A 250 -32.10 -13.12 46.60
C LYS A 250 -32.57 -12.49 47.93
N SER A 251 -31.77 -12.52 49.00
CA SER A 251 -32.22 -12.06 50.34
C SER A 251 -31.66 -10.71 50.82
N ILE A 252 -30.88 -9.96 50.02
CA ILE A 252 -30.19 -8.75 50.53
C ILE A 252 -30.50 -7.45 49.76
N PHE A 253 -31.25 -7.46 48.66
CA PHE A 253 -31.44 -6.21 47.90
C PHE A 253 -32.88 -6.00 47.41
N LEU A 254 -33.79 -5.78 48.36
CA LEU A 254 -35.12 -5.24 48.06
C LEU A 254 -35.59 -4.29 49.18
N LYS A 255 -35.11 -3.04 49.15
CA LYS A 255 -35.80 -1.86 49.72
C LYS A 255 -35.10 -0.55 49.28
N GLN A 256 -35.92 0.45 48.93
CA GLN A 256 -35.67 1.85 48.51
C GLN A 256 -35.63 2.09 46.98
N MET A 257 -36.78 2.42 46.37
CA MET A 257 -37.28 3.80 46.05
C MET A 257 -36.38 4.52 45.05
N TRP A 258 -36.65 4.48 43.73
CA TRP A 258 -37.54 5.36 42.94
C TRP A 258 -37.46 6.85 43.31
N THR A 259 -36.65 7.62 42.58
CA THR A 259 -37.02 8.93 41.97
C THR A 259 -35.98 9.34 40.94
N GLY A 260 -36.42 9.61 39.71
CA GLY A 260 -35.60 10.11 38.60
C GLY A 260 -35.44 9.08 37.49
N ASN A 261 -36.08 9.31 36.35
CA ASN A 261 -35.84 8.54 35.12
C ASN A 261 -34.41 8.84 34.64
N PRO A 262 -33.44 7.90 34.71
CA PRO A 262 -32.29 8.03 33.84
C PRO A 262 -32.80 7.75 32.43
N ILE A 263 -32.60 8.71 31.54
CA ILE A 263 -32.72 8.52 30.09
C ILE A 263 -31.99 7.22 29.77
N ARG A 264 -32.75 6.19 29.37
CA ARG A 264 -32.19 4.96 28.83
C ARG A 264 -31.57 5.32 27.49
N PHE A 265 -30.34 5.78 27.50
CA PHE A 265 -29.49 5.62 26.33
C PHE A 265 -29.44 4.12 26.07
N ALA A 266 -30.02 3.69 24.95
CA ALA A 266 -29.76 2.37 24.42
C ALA A 266 -28.24 2.23 24.38
N ALA A 267 -27.69 1.20 25.04
CA ALA A 267 -26.28 0.91 24.98
C ALA A 267 -25.91 0.84 23.48
N SER A 268 -25.13 1.82 23.03
CA SER A 268 -24.67 1.87 21.65
C SER A 268 -23.94 0.56 21.37
N ARG A 269 -24.48 -0.23 20.45
CA ARG A 269 -23.80 -1.41 19.87
C ARG A 269 -22.70 -0.97 18.89
N ILE A 270 -22.05 0.16 19.15
CA ILE A 270 -20.92 0.65 18.39
C ILE A 270 -19.71 0.48 19.31
N PRO A 271 -18.90 -0.57 19.13
CA PRO A 271 -17.67 -0.70 19.89
C PRO A 271 -16.76 0.48 19.52
N HIS A 272 -16.35 1.27 20.52
CA HIS A 272 -15.37 2.33 20.34
C HIS A 272 -14.12 1.77 19.64
N ALA A 273 -13.74 2.40 18.53
CA ALA A 273 -12.71 1.99 17.55
C ALA A 273 -11.26 1.99 18.06
N THR A 274 -11.03 1.90 19.38
CA THR A 274 -9.70 1.73 19.98
C THR A 274 -9.54 0.36 20.67
N ARG A 275 -10.55 -0.52 20.61
CA ARG A 275 -10.55 -1.83 21.27
C ARG A 275 -10.11 -3.04 20.41
N GLY A 276 -9.65 -2.84 19.18
CA GLY A 276 -9.52 -3.96 18.22
C GLY A 276 -8.19 -4.74 18.19
N LEU A 277 -7.05 -4.13 18.52
CA LEU A 277 -5.75 -4.80 18.28
C LEU A 277 -5.27 -5.68 19.43
N ASN A 278 -5.67 -5.38 20.67
CA ASN A 278 -5.22 -6.11 21.86
C ASN A 278 -6.32 -6.98 22.50
N GLU A 279 -7.52 -7.04 21.93
CA GLU A 279 -8.58 -7.91 22.46
C GLU A 279 -8.32 -9.38 22.04
N PRO A 280 -8.52 -10.35 22.95
CA PRO A 280 -8.31 -11.77 22.66
C PRO A 280 -9.43 -12.38 21.79
N THR A 281 -10.00 -11.61 20.86
CA THR A 281 -10.98 -12.11 19.90
C THR A 281 -10.31 -13.10 18.94
N PRO A 282 -11.06 -14.10 18.42
CA PRO A 282 -10.53 -15.04 17.42
C PRO A 282 -10.02 -14.35 16.16
N TYR A 283 -10.63 -13.21 15.77
CA TYR A 283 -10.19 -12.40 14.64
C TYR A 283 -8.89 -11.64 14.96
N GLY A 284 -8.80 -10.94 16.10
CA GLY A 284 -7.59 -10.24 16.54
C GLY A 284 -6.38 -11.16 16.60
N LYS A 285 -6.53 -12.38 17.14
CA LYS A 285 -5.46 -13.40 17.16
C LYS A 285 -5.00 -13.84 15.77
N ARG A 286 -5.89 -13.86 14.77
CA ARG A 286 -5.53 -14.17 13.38
C ARG A 286 -4.81 -12.99 12.73
N MET A 287 -5.28 -11.77 12.99
CA MET A 287 -4.65 -10.55 12.48
C MET A 287 -3.24 -10.35 13.07
N ASP A 288 -3.06 -10.60 14.37
CA ASP A 288 -1.74 -10.57 15.03
C ASP A 288 -0.76 -11.58 14.45
N ARG A 289 -1.22 -12.81 14.15
CA ARG A 289 -0.38 -13.83 13.51
C ARG A 289 0.01 -13.43 12.08
N LEU A 290 -0.93 -12.85 11.34
CA LEU A 290 -0.68 -12.35 9.99
C LEU A 290 0.32 -11.20 10.02
N ARG A 291 0.11 -10.21 10.89
CA ARG A 291 1.05 -9.12 11.15
C ARG A 291 2.46 -9.65 11.40
N ARG A 292 2.61 -10.59 12.35
CA ARG A 292 3.93 -11.17 12.67
C ARG A 292 4.56 -11.87 11.47
N ARG A 293 3.77 -12.51 10.61
CA ARG A 293 4.28 -13.13 9.38
C ARG A 293 4.73 -12.10 8.35
N ILE A 294 3.99 -11.00 8.17
CA ILE A 294 4.32 -9.93 7.22
C ILE A 294 5.63 -9.25 7.63
N PHE A 295 5.79 -8.95 8.92
CA PHE A 295 6.98 -8.27 9.44
C PHE A 295 8.11 -9.22 9.85
N SER A 296 8.04 -10.50 9.46
CA SER A 296 9.04 -11.53 9.81
C SER A 296 9.35 -11.63 11.31
N GLU A 297 8.37 -11.35 12.16
CA GLU A 297 8.41 -11.53 13.61
C GLU A 297 8.02 -12.98 13.99
N VAL A 298 8.11 -13.30 15.30
CA VAL A 298 7.79 -14.63 15.82
C VAL A 298 6.29 -14.91 15.75
N VAL A 299 5.84 -15.72 14.79
CA VAL A 299 4.41 -16.03 14.56
C VAL A 299 3.79 -16.83 15.71
N THR A 300 4.51 -17.81 16.24
CA THR A 300 4.05 -18.65 17.34
C THR A 300 4.07 -17.89 18.66
N PRO A 301 3.04 -17.98 19.50
CA PRO A 301 3.09 -17.41 20.84
C PRO A 301 4.14 -18.16 21.65
N THR A 302 5.31 -17.56 21.80
CA THR A 302 6.45 -18.09 22.55
C THR A 302 6.48 -17.51 23.96
N ASP A 303 7.07 -18.25 24.90
CA ASP A 303 7.25 -17.75 26.25
C ASP A 303 8.39 -16.71 26.31
N VAL A 304 8.47 -15.99 27.44
CA VAL A 304 9.49 -14.95 27.63
C VAL A 304 10.91 -15.54 27.63
N LYS A 305 11.09 -16.80 28.04
CA LYS A 305 12.40 -17.46 28.10
C LYS A 305 12.91 -17.83 26.70
N SER A 306 12.07 -18.40 25.85
CA SER A 306 12.36 -18.75 24.46
C SER A 306 12.59 -17.51 23.61
N MET A 307 11.91 -16.39 23.90
CA MET A 307 12.20 -15.11 23.25
C MET A 307 13.63 -14.61 23.51
N LYS A 308 14.34 -15.13 24.53
CA LYS A 308 15.77 -14.86 24.73
C LYS A 308 16.61 -15.29 23.53
N VAL A 309 16.28 -16.42 22.89
CA VAL A 309 17.03 -16.93 21.72
C VAL A 309 16.97 -15.92 20.57
N VAL A 310 15.78 -15.39 20.29
CA VAL A 310 15.59 -14.36 19.27
C VAL A 310 16.45 -13.14 19.57
N ARG A 311 16.47 -12.67 20.83
CA ARG A 311 17.29 -11.51 21.24
C ARG A 311 18.79 -11.76 21.12
N VAL A 312 19.24 -12.95 21.51
CA VAL A 312 20.66 -13.33 21.45
C VAL A 312 21.14 -13.47 20.00
N MET A 313 20.28 -13.99 19.12
CA MET A 313 20.63 -14.17 17.70
C MET A 313 20.43 -12.90 16.87
N SER A 314 19.53 -11.99 17.28
CA SER A 314 19.33 -10.70 16.62
C SER A 314 20.40 -9.68 16.98
N ALA A 315 21.08 -9.86 18.11
CA ALA A 315 22.14 -8.97 18.58
C ALA A 315 23.51 -9.54 18.25
N GLU A 316 24.50 -8.66 18.07
CA GLU A 316 25.87 -9.10 17.88
C GLU A 316 26.43 -9.79 19.14
N PRO A 317 27.15 -10.91 19.00
CA PRO A 317 27.84 -11.55 20.12
C PRO A 317 28.77 -10.58 20.84
N LEU A 318 28.81 -10.67 22.17
CA LEU A 318 29.65 -9.78 23.00
C LEU A 318 31.12 -9.76 22.59
N GLU A 319 31.65 -10.89 22.12
CA GLU A 319 33.05 -11.04 21.71
C GLU A 319 33.38 -10.32 20.40
N GLN A 320 32.36 -10.04 19.58
CA GLN A 320 32.50 -9.33 18.31
C GLN A 320 32.30 -7.83 18.46
N GLN A 321 31.64 -7.38 19.54
CA GLN A 321 31.47 -5.96 19.84
C GLN A 321 32.83 -5.28 19.98
N ASP A 322 33.04 -4.18 19.28
CA ASP A 322 34.33 -3.48 19.22
C ASP A 322 34.93 -3.16 20.60
N ASP A 323 34.08 -2.73 21.55
CA ASP A 323 34.49 -2.36 22.91
C ASP A 323 34.92 -3.55 23.80
N LYS A 324 34.41 -4.75 23.51
CA LYS A 324 34.63 -5.96 24.33
C LYS A 324 35.40 -7.04 23.60
N LYS A 325 35.82 -6.74 22.38
CA LYS A 325 36.62 -7.63 21.56
C LYS A 325 37.95 -7.88 22.26
N VAL A 326 38.47 -9.10 22.10
CA VAL A 326 39.80 -9.48 22.62
C VAL A 326 40.89 -8.54 22.09
N THR A 327 40.69 -7.99 20.88
CA THR A 327 41.59 -7.05 20.23
C THR A 327 41.35 -5.58 20.61
N TYR A 328 40.52 -5.29 21.63
CA TYR A 328 40.23 -3.92 22.05
C TYR A 328 41.51 -3.15 22.40
N TYR A 329 42.41 -3.79 23.17
CA TYR A 329 43.70 -3.19 23.44
C TYR A 329 44.64 -3.35 22.25
N PRO A 330 45.33 -2.26 21.83
CA PRO A 330 46.36 -2.36 20.81
C PRO A 330 47.49 -3.27 21.30
N ASN A 331 48.22 -3.87 20.36
CA ASN A 331 49.39 -4.70 20.69
C ASN A 331 50.54 -3.82 21.21
N LEU A 332 50.50 -3.48 22.51
CA LEU A 332 51.49 -2.63 23.17
C LEU A 332 52.92 -3.17 23.07
N PRO A 333 53.19 -4.49 23.21
CA PRO A 333 54.53 -5.03 22.99
C PRO A 333 55.08 -4.68 21.60
N MET A 334 54.28 -4.85 20.54
CA MET A 334 54.70 -4.51 19.18
C MET A 334 55.09 -3.03 19.05
N PHE A 335 54.27 -2.10 19.57
CA PHE A 335 54.59 -0.67 19.54
C PHE A 335 55.83 -0.31 20.37
N HIS A 336 56.03 -0.96 21.52
CA HIS A 336 57.21 -0.78 22.34
C HIS A 336 58.48 -1.24 21.61
N TYR A 337 58.47 -2.42 20.99
CA TYR A 337 59.61 -2.92 20.23
C TYR A 337 59.88 -2.10 18.97
N LEU A 338 58.82 -1.68 18.26
CA LEU A 338 58.94 -0.85 17.07
C LEU A 338 59.60 0.50 17.39
N SER A 339 59.08 1.24 18.37
CA SER A 339 59.66 2.53 18.79
C SER A 339 61.11 2.38 19.28
N LYS A 340 61.41 1.29 19.99
CA LYS A 340 62.78 0.97 20.41
C LYS A 340 63.70 0.71 19.22
N LEU A 341 63.28 -0.07 18.23
CA LEU A 341 64.07 -0.36 17.02
C LEU A 341 64.31 0.90 16.19
N LEU A 342 63.27 1.68 15.92
CA LEU A 342 63.40 2.94 15.17
C LEU A 342 64.36 3.92 15.83
N ARG A 343 64.35 3.97 17.17
CA ARG A 343 65.32 4.76 17.95
C ARG A 343 66.74 4.24 17.80
N LEU A 344 66.95 2.93 17.83
CA LEU A 344 68.29 2.33 17.61
C LEU A 344 68.82 2.62 16.20
N HIS A 345 67.95 2.68 15.21
CA HIS A 345 68.28 3.05 13.83
C HIS A 345 68.38 4.57 13.60
N GLY A 346 68.12 5.41 14.62
CA GLY A 346 68.18 6.87 14.51
C GLY A 346 67.01 7.50 13.73
N LEU A 347 65.98 6.72 13.38
CA LEU A 347 64.81 7.18 12.62
C LEU A 347 63.72 7.79 13.52
N PHE A 348 63.78 7.55 14.83
CA PHE A 348 62.80 8.05 15.79
C PHE A 348 63.49 8.63 17.03
N PHE A 349 63.11 9.86 17.38
CA PHE A 349 63.60 10.57 18.56
C PHE A 349 62.56 10.48 19.70
N ASP A 350 62.90 9.77 20.77
CA ASP A 350 62.03 9.60 21.95
C ASP A 350 62.49 10.48 23.11
N ASP A 351 61.87 11.65 23.24
CA ASP A 351 62.16 12.66 24.29
C ASP A 351 62.11 12.07 25.70
N HIS A 352 61.14 11.18 25.97
CA HIS A 352 60.91 10.64 27.30
C HIS A 352 62.00 9.63 27.70
N ILE A 353 62.45 8.78 26.76
CA ILE A 353 63.59 7.91 27.02
C ILE A 353 64.88 8.73 27.17
N ILE A 354 65.08 9.74 26.33
CA ILE A 354 66.27 10.60 26.38
C ILE A 354 66.33 11.35 27.70
N TRP A 355 65.25 11.98 28.11
CA TRP A 355 65.16 12.63 29.42
C TRP A 355 65.47 11.64 30.55
N ARG A 356 64.93 10.42 30.52
CA ARG A 356 65.27 9.38 31.51
C ARG A 356 66.76 9.05 31.50
N GLN A 357 67.39 8.91 30.34
CA GLN A 357 68.82 8.65 30.23
C GLN A 357 69.67 9.80 30.78
N VAL A 358 69.34 11.04 30.45
CA VAL A 358 70.01 12.23 30.98
C VAL A 358 69.87 12.30 32.51
N GLN A 359 68.66 12.05 33.04
CA GLN A 359 68.43 12.00 34.48
C GLN A 359 69.24 10.87 35.16
N GLN A 360 69.37 9.71 34.51
CA GLN A 360 70.22 8.62 35.01
C GLN A 360 71.69 9.03 35.02
N GLN A 361 72.20 9.66 33.96
CA GLN A 361 73.57 10.18 33.89
C GLN A 361 73.84 11.21 34.99
N LEU A 362 72.94 12.18 35.19
CA LEU A 362 73.07 13.17 36.27
C LEU A 362 73.07 12.51 37.66
N LYS A 363 72.26 11.47 37.86
CA LYS A 363 72.28 10.69 39.11
C LYS A 363 73.61 9.98 39.30
N THR A 364 74.16 9.35 38.25
CA THR A 364 75.47 8.70 38.27
C THR A 364 76.59 9.71 38.57
N ASN A 365 76.58 10.89 37.94
CA ASN A 365 77.56 11.96 38.18
C ASN A 365 77.48 12.50 39.62
N ARG A 366 76.30 12.45 40.24
CA ARG A 366 76.10 12.75 41.67
C ARG A 366 76.50 11.58 42.59
N GLY A 367 77.10 10.52 42.06
CA GLY A 367 77.52 9.33 42.80
C GLY A 367 76.38 8.38 43.21
N LYS A 368 75.16 8.55 42.67
CA LYS A 368 74.03 7.66 42.97
C LYS A 368 74.10 6.43 42.07
N ILE A 369 74.13 5.24 42.70
CA ILE A 369 73.98 3.96 41.99
C ILE A 369 72.51 3.81 41.56
N VAL A 370 72.23 4.01 40.27
CA VAL A 370 70.87 3.98 39.71
C VAL A 370 70.33 2.56 39.57
N CYS A 371 71.14 1.66 38.99
CA CYS A 371 70.79 0.25 38.77
C CYS A 371 71.94 -0.63 39.29
N PRO A 372 71.90 -1.15 40.54
CA PRO A 372 72.92 -2.08 41.03
C PRO A 372 72.81 -3.41 40.26
N VAL A 373 73.93 -4.14 40.19
CA VAL A 373 73.95 -5.50 39.62
C VAL A 373 72.94 -6.37 40.37
N ILE A 374 72.14 -7.13 39.62
CA ILE A 374 71.12 -8.03 40.17
C ILE A 374 71.80 -8.95 41.19
N GLY A 375 71.28 -8.99 42.42
CA GLY A 375 71.84 -9.77 43.52
C GLY A 375 72.89 -9.05 44.39
N GLN A 376 73.54 -8.00 43.90
CA GLN A 376 74.56 -7.22 44.63
C GLN A 376 74.01 -5.89 45.18
N GLY A 377 72.72 -5.86 45.55
CA GLY A 377 72.12 -4.69 46.15
C GLY A 377 72.71 -4.37 47.54
N LYS A 378 72.40 -3.20 48.09
CA LYS A 378 72.87 -2.77 49.42
C LYS A 378 72.67 -3.83 50.51
N ARG A 379 71.56 -4.56 50.46
CA ARG A 379 71.25 -5.65 51.41
C ARG A 379 72.24 -6.83 51.31
N ALA A 380 72.72 -7.15 50.10
CA ALA A 380 73.70 -8.21 49.89
C ALA A 380 75.10 -7.78 50.35
N GLN A 381 75.50 -6.54 50.04
CA GLN A 381 76.78 -5.98 50.49
C GLN A 381 76.87 -5.89 52.03
N ILE A 382 75.77 -5.50 52.70
CA ILE A 382 75.71 -5.49 54.17
C ILE A 382 75.85 -6.91 54.74
N ARG A 383 75.31 -7.93 54.05
CA ARG A 383 75.48 -9.34 54.47
C ARG A 383 76.90 -9.83 54.29
N GLU A 384 77.57 -9.45 53.20
CA GLU A 384 78.99 -9.78 52.96
C GLU A 384 79.91 -9.08 53.97
N SER A 385 79.67 -7.80 54.29
CA SER A 385 80.48 -7.04 55.26
C SER A 385 80.36 -7.50 56.72
N LYS A 386 79.35 -8.33 57.02
CA LYS A 386 79.13 -8.92 58.35
C LYS A 386 79.74 -10.32 58.51
N LYS A 387 80.24 -10.91 57.43
CA LYS A 387 81.13 -12.08 57.47
C LYS A 387 82.56 -11.58 57.56
#